data_AF-A0A835CUJ8-F1
#
_entry.id   AF-A0A835CUJ8-F1
#
_cell.length_a   1.000
_cell.length_b   1.000
_cell.length_c   1.000
_cell.angle_alpha   90.00
_cell.angle_beta   90.00
_cell.angle_gamma   90.00
#
_symmetry.space_group_name_H-M   'P 1'
#
loop_
_entity.id
_entity.type
_entity.pdbx_description
1 polymer ?
#
loop_
_entity_poly.entity_id
_entity_poly.type
_entity_poly.pdbx_seq_one_letter_code
_entity_poly.pdbx_strand_id
1 'polypeptide(L)'
;MSVETKNNGDLFDNNVVDCKNNGQHCDEIINKDDGSVGGVDVNDAFTYGRNTASAYSPNHQSAPTEKYASHYKMNHQKRGLAMIFNHEFFTVSHLKPRSGTNVDCEQLVNTLKDIGFDVNDFHNSTHKDIVKNLERVAEMDHSNHDCLVVAVLSHGELGLFDAHDTPYKADSIWSFFTSDKCPTLAGKPKLFFIQACQGDRLDGGTVLKDCTETDGQPSAPTFRIPSHADFLIAYSTIPGFYSWRNTTRGSWFMQALCIELRDNGFRYDLLTLLTFVSQRVAVDFESNTPDNITMHQQKQIPCITSMLTRLVKFTPKNCVANSARSPST
;
A
#
# COMPACT_ATOMS: atom_id res chain seq x y z
N MET A 1 -18.81 -40.75 65.96
CA MET A 1 -19.18 -39.63 65.07
C MET A 1 -19.19 -40.22 63.66
N SER A 2 -20.18 -41.00 63.23
CA SER A 2 -21.63 -40.71 63.17
C SER A 2 -21.84 -39.45 62.33
N VAL A 3 -22.50 -39.39 61.17
CA VAL A 3 -23.47 -40.25 60.42
C VAL A 3 -23.38 -39.76 58.95
N GLU A 4 -23.19 -40.61 57.93
CA GLU A 4 -24.19 -41.05 56.91
C GLU A 4 -25.20 -39.98 56.45
N THR A 5 -25.55 -39.83 55.16
CA THR A 5 -26.33 -40.81 54.37
C THR A 5 -26.19 -40.67 52.84
N LYS A 6 -26.30 -41.83 52.18
CA LYS A 6 -26.53 -42.11 50.74
C LYS A 6 -28.02 -41.97 50.34
N ASN A 7 -28.28 -41.82 49.05
CA ASN A 7 -29.13 -42.67 48.15
C ASN A 7 -29.63 -41.84 46.95
N ASN A 8 -29.62 -42.21 45.66
CA ASN A 8 -29.88 -43.43 44.85
C ASN A 8 -31.23 -43.36 44.08
N GLY A 9 -31.16 -43.60 42.75
CA GLY A 9 -32.25 -44.06 41.85
C GLY A 9 -33.23 -42.99 41.35
N ASP A 10 -33.88 -43.06 40.19
CA ASP A 10 -33.90 -44.02 39.07
C ASP A 10 -34.67 -43.39 37.88
N LEU A 11 -34.59 -44.04 36.72
CA LEU A 11 -35.26 -43.79 35.42
C LEU A 11 -36.76 -43.48 35.48
N PHE A 12 -37.30 -42.79 34.45
CA PHE A 12 -38.45 -43.26 33.64
C PHE A 12 -38.62 -42.45 32.34
N ASP A 13 -38.84 -43.20 31.24
CA ASP A 13 -39.31 -42.80 29.91
C ASP A 13 -40.66 -42.06 29.92
N ASN A 14 -40.93 -41.22 28.90
CA ASN A 14 -41.95 -41.49 27.86
C ASN A 14 -42.32 -40.28 26.97
N ASN A 15 -42.30 -40.56 25.65
CA ASN A 15 -43.29 -40.22 24.62
C ASN A 15 -43.49 -38.78 24.10
N VAL A 16 -42.92 -38.53 22.92
CA VAL A 16 -43.59 -38.30 21.62
C VAL A 16 -45.07 -37.86 21.65
N VAL A 17 -45.36 -36.68 21.07
CA VAL A 17 -46.48 -36.49 20.12
C VAL A 17 -46.07 -35.44 19.07
N ASP A 18 -46.02 -35.89 17.82
CA ASP A 18 -46.00 -35.11 16.58
C ASP A 18 -47.45 -34.78 16.19
N CYS A 19 -47.71 -33.57 15.68
CA CYS A 19 -48.96 -33.26 14.97
C CYS A 19 -48.74 -32.07 14.00
N LYS A 20 -48.49 -32.42 12.75
CA LYS A 20 -48.69 -31.57 11.57
C LYS A 20 -50.16 -31.18 11.41
N ASN A 21 -50.44 -29.96 10.94
CA ASN A 21 -51.52 -29.77 9.96
C ASN A 21 -51.36 -28.50 9.11
N ASN A 22 -51.61 -28.69 7.81
CA ASN A 22 -51.62 -27.75 6.69
C ASN A 22 -52.85 -26.82 6.68
N GLY A 23 -52.76 -25.69 5.95
CA GLY A 23 -53.92 -25.16 5.21
C GLY A 23 -54.03 -23.63 5.01
N GLN A 24 -53.52 -23.14 3.87
CA GLN A 24 -54.05 -22.12 2.92
C GLN A 24 -54.82 -20.84 3.38
N HIS A 25 -54.30 -19.68 2.92
CA HIS A 25 -54.92 -18.51 2.21
C HIS A 25 -56.25 -17.91 2.74
N CYS A 26 -56.51 -16.60 2.87
CA CYS A 26 -56.25 -15.44 1.99
C CYS A 26 -56.31 -14.09 2.76
N ASP A 27 -55.61 -13.09 2.22
CA ASP A 27 -55.80 -11.61 2.23
C ASP A 27 -56.53 -10.88 3.37
N GLU A 28 -55.79 -9.95 4.03
CA GLU A 28 -56.34 -8.66 4.47
C GLU A 28 -55.30 -7.54 4.33
N ILE A 29 -55.66 -6.51 3.57
CA ILE A 29 -54.92 -5.28 3.32
C ILE A 29 -55.09 -4.37 4.56
N ILE A 30 -53.99 -4.04 5.24
CA ILE A 30 -53.94 -2.86 6.12
C ILE A 30 -52.62 -2.11 5.89
N ASN A 31 -52.75 -0.93 5.29
CA ASN A 31 -51.72 0.09 5.21
C ASN A 31 -51.27 0.51 6.61
N LYS A 32 -49.98 0.40 6.90
CA LYS A 32 -49.30 1.22 7.90
C LYS A 32 -47.98 1.69 7.34
N ASP A 33 -47.99 2.94 6.88
CA ASP A 33 -46.80 3.78 6.85
C ASP A 33 -46.20 3.81 8.25
N ASP A 34 -44.95 3.41 8.38
CA ASP A 34 -44.11 3.95 9.45
C ASP A 34 -42.67 4.09 8.96
N GLY A 35 -42.14 5.29 9.19
CA GLY A 35 -40.94 5.81 8.56
C GLY A 35 -39.67 5.12 9.06
N SER A 36 -38.88 4.64 8.12
CA SER A 36 -37.44 4.51 8.29
C SER A 36 -36.77 5.19 7.10
N VAL A 37 -36.27 6.41 7.32
CA VAL A 37 -35.44 7.14 6.37
C VAL A 37 -34.08 6.45 6.33
N GLY A 38 -34.01 5.33 5.61
CA GLY A 38 -32.76 4.84 5.05
C GLY A 38 -32.43 5.73 3.86
N GLY A 39 -31.35 6.51 3.98
CA GLY A 39 -30.79 7.24 2.85
C GLY A 39 -30.43 6.24 1.76
N VAL A 40 -31.24 6.21 0.70
CA VAL A 40 -30.93 5.49 -0.53
C VAL A 40 -29.97 6.39 -1.29
N ASP A 41 -28.73 5.94 -1.52
CA ASP A 41 -27.83 6.61 -2.45
C ASP A 41 -28.52 6.68 -3.82
N VAL A 42 -29.04 7.86 -4.15
CA VAL A 42 -29.67 8.13 -5.44
C VAL A 42 -28.56 8.24 -6.48
N ASN A 43 -28.66 7.42 -7.52
CA ASN A 43 -27.69 7.34 -8.61
C ASN A 43 -27.70 8.62 -9.46
N ASP A 44 -26.67 9.45 -9.35
CA ASP A 44 -26.45 10.63 -10.21
C ASP A 44 -25.85 10.25 -11.60
N ALA A 45 -25.69 8.96 -11.87
CA ALA A 45 -25.11 8.47 -13.12
C ALA A 45 -26.20 8.30 -14.19
N PHE A 46 -26.21 9.20 -15.17
CA PHE A 46 -27.15 9.22 -16.28
C PHE A 46 -27.23 7.90 -17.06
N THR A 47 -28.47 7.45 -17.24
CA THR A 47 -28.91 6.26 -17.98
C THR A 47 -29.01 6.54 -19.49
N TYR A 48 -28.32 5.77 -20.33
CA TYR A 48 -28.71 5.54 -21.72
C TYR A 48 -28.51 4.07 -22.11
N GLY A 49 -29.58 3.45 -22.60
CA GLY A 49 -29.53 2.32 -23.55
C GLY A 49 -29.56 0.91 -22.96
N ARG A 50 -30.75 0.29 -22.92
CA ARG A 50 -30.91 -1.17 -22.85
C ARG A 50 -30.29 -1.81 -24.10
N ASN A 51 -29.28 -2.65 -23.92
CA ASN A 51 -28.97 -3.74 -24.83
C ASN A 51 -28.91 -5.03 -24.02
N THR A 52 -29.62 -6.04 -24.50
CA THR A 52 -29.64 -7.41 -23.97
C THR A 52 -28.24 -8.02 -24.07
N ALA A 53 -27.51 -8.04 -22.97
CA ALA A 53 -26.21 -8.71 -22.88
C ALA A 53 -26.43 -10.20 -22.59
N SER A 54 -25.85 -11.03 -23.46
CA SER A 54 -25.63 -12.46 -23.26
C SER A 54 -24.93 -12.71 -21.92
N ALA A 55 -25.30 -13.80 -21.24
CA ALA A 55 -24.71 -14.22 -19.98
C ALA A 55 -23.23 -14.59 -20.17
N TYR A 56 -22.35 -13.58 -20.05
CA TYR A 56 -20.96 -13.79 -19.75
C TYR A 56 -20.90 -14.36 -18.33
N SER A 57 -20.52 -15.64 -18.19
CA SER A 57 -20.09 -16.16 -16.89
C SER A 57 -18.72 -15.56 -16.60
N PRO A 58 -18.56 -14.65 -15.62
CA PRO A 58 -17.24 -14.20 -15.23
C PRO A 58 -16.53 -15.38 -14.58
N ASN A 59 -15.26 -15.62 -14.94
CA ASN A 59 -14.38 -16.45 -14.12
C ASN A 59 -14.34 -15.83 -12.72
N HIS A 60 -15.13 -16.37 -11.79
CA HIS A 60 -15.16 -15.92 -10.40
C HIS A 60 -13.84 -16.31 -9.73
N GLN A 61 -12.89 -15.39 -9.70
CA GLN A 61 -11.71 -15.51 -8.86
C GLN A 61 -12.14 -15.40 -7.39
N SER A 62 -11.73 -16.36 -6.57
CA SER A 62 -11.96 -16.32 -5.13
C SER A 62 -11.11 -15.21 -4.51
N ALA A 63 -11.71 -14.32 -3.73
CA ALA A 63 -10.99 -13.27 -3.05
C ALA A 63 -9.86 -13.86 -2.16
N PRO A 64 -8.65 -13.28 -2.16
CA PRO A 64 -7.52 -13.81 -1.40
C PRO A 64 -7.72 -13.70 0.11
N THR A 65 -8.60 -12.80 0.54
CA THR A 65 -8.90 -12.49 1.94
C THR A 65 -10.42 -12.47 2.14
N GLU A 66 -10.90 -12.93 3.30
CA GLU A 66 -12.32 -12.87 3.66
C GLU A 66 -12.87 -11.44 3.60
N LYS A 67 -14.15 -11.30 3.24
CA LYS A 67 -14.77 -9.99 2.94
C LYS A 67 -14.55 -8.94 4.05
N TYR A 68 -14.66 -9.30 5.32
CA TYR A 68 -14.57 -8.38 6.46
C TYR A 68 -13.34 -8.60 7.37
N ALA A 69 -12.31 -9.31 6.90
CA ALA A 69 -11.08 -9.44 7.66
C ALA A 69 -10.40 -8.09 7.91
N SER A 70 -9.85 -7.88 9.10
CA SER A 70 -9.15 -6.64 9.45
C SER A 70 -7.79 -6.49 8.76
N HIS A 71 -7.17 -7.59 8.34
CA HIS A 71 -5.83 -7.62 7.75
C HIS A 71 -5.84 -8.26 6.37
N TYR A 72 -4.92 -7.84 5.50
CA TYR A 72 -4.63 -8.58 4.27
C TYR A 72 -4.02 -9.94 4.58
N LYS A 73 -4.31 -10.93 3.73
CA LYS A 73 -3.63 -12.23 3.78
C LYS A 73 -2.17 -12.10 3.31
N MET A 74 -1.26 -11.99 4.28
CA MET A 74 0.18 -11.80 4.07
C MET A 74 1.02 -13.08 4.30
N ASN A 75 0.41 -14.26 4.09
CA ASN A 75 1.01 -15.57 4.34
C ASN A 75 0.96 -16.55 3.15
N HIS A 76 0.84 -16.06 1.92
CA HIS A 76 1.05 -16.86 0.71
C HIS A 76 2.48 -17.40 0.64
N GLN A 77 2.76 -18.30 -0.31
CA GLN A 77 4.07 -18.93 -0.46
C GLN A 77 5.20 -17.90 -0.63
N LYS A 78 4.96 -16.83 -1.39
CA LYS A 78 5.93 -15.76 -1.64
C LYS A 78 5.42 -14.43 -1.11
N ARG A 79 6.32 -13.58 -0.63
CA ARG A 79 5.97 -12.21 -0.23
C ARG A 79 5.49 -11.41 -1.45
N GLY A 80 6.26 -11.41 -2.52
CA GLY A 80 6.00 -10.55 -3.66
C GLY A 80 7.27 -10.19 -4.39
N LEU A 81 7.10 -9.53 -5.53
CA LEU A 81 8.18 -8.86 -6.23
C LEU A 81 8.34 -7.43 -5.69
N ALA A 82 9.59 -6.97 -5.65
CA ALA A 82 9.91 -5.57 -5.48
C ALA A 82 10.70 -5.08 -6.69
N MET A 83 10.18 -4.07 -7.39
CA MET A 83 10.88 -3.43 -8.50
C MET A 83 11.43 -2.08 -8.04
N ILE A 84 12.73 -1.83 -8.22
CA ILE A 84 13.36 -0.56 -7.85
C ILE A 84 13.91 0.08 -9.11
N PHE A 85 13.37 1.22 -9.52
CA PHE A 85 13.89 2.02 -10.63
C PHE A 85 14.78 3.13 -10.07
N ASN A 86 16.09 2.97 -10.23
CA ASN A 86 17.09 3.88 -9.69
C ASN A 86 17.76 4.69 -10.81
N HIS A 87 17.61 6.01 -10.77
CA HIS A 87 18.15 6.92 -11.79
C HIS A 87 19.23 7.81 -11.19
N GLU A 88 20.47 7.56 -11.55
CA GLU A 88 21.62 8.38 -11.19
C GLU A 88 21.99 9.36 -12.30
N PHE A 89 21.97 8.90 -13.55
CA PHE A 89 22.37 9.66 -14.73
C PHE A 89 21.19 9.85 -15.68
N PHE A 90 21.23 10.94 -16.44
CA PHE A 90 20.19 11.36 -17.37
C PHE A 90 20.83 11.89 -18.65
N THR A 91 20.27 11.58 -19.80
CA THR A 91 20.69 12.18 -21.09
C THR A 91 20.11 13.57 -21.29
N VAL A 92 19.15 13.96 -20.46
CA VAL A 92 18.51 15.27 -20.47
C VAL A 92 19.48 16.32 -19.91
N SER A 93 19.84 17.30 -20.74
CA SER A 93 20.98 18.20 -20.50
C SER A 93 20.89 19.10 -19.26
N HIS A 94 19.70 19.40 -18.77
CA HIS A 94 19.51 20.26 -17.58
C HIS A 94 19.44 19.48 -16.27
N LEU A 95 19.35 18.14 -16.32
CA LEU A 95 19.28 17.30 -15.13
C LEU A 95 20.69 16.94 -14.65
N LYS A 96 21.00 17.28 -13.40
CA LYS A 96 22.28 16.94 -12.77
C LYS A 96 22.29 15.47 -12.29
N PRO A 97 23.45 14.81 -12.25
CA PRO A 97 23.56 13.48 -11.66
C PRO A 97 23.08 13.41 -10.21
N ARG A 98 22.44 12.29 -9.85
CA ARG A 98 21.85 12.06 -8.51
C ARG A 98 22.78 11.27 -7.58
N SER A 99 24.00 11.78 -7.38
CA SER A 99 25.01 11.18 -6.49
C SER A 99 24.43 10.77 -5.12
N GLY A 100 24.65 9.53 -4.70
CA GLY A 100 24.11 8.99 -3.45
C GLY A 100 22.78 8.24 -3.59
N THR A 101 22.12 8.26 -4.77
CA THR A 101 20.91 7.44 -5.01
C THR A 101 21.20 5.93 -4.98
N ASN A 102 22.42 5.52 -5.30
CA ASN A 102 22.81 4.11 -5.22
C ASN A 102 22.86 3.61 -3.77
N VAL A 103 23.16 4.50 -2.81
CA VAL A 103 23.11 4.18 -1.38
C VAL A 103 21.67 3.91 -0.95
N ASP A 104 20.72 4.74 -1.40
CA ASP A 104 19.29 4.51 -1.18
C ASP A 104 18.84 3.18 -1.79
N CYS A 105 19.24 2.92 -3.05
CA CYS A 105 18.91 1.70 -3.76
C CYS A 105 19.40 0.45 -3.00
N GLU A 106 20.68 0.42 -2.62
CA GLU A 106 21.28 -0.72 -1.92
C GLU A 106 20.62 -0.97 -0.55
N GLN A 107 20.38 0.09 0.24
CA GLN A 107 19.71 -0.04 1.53
C GLN A 107 18.29 -0.58 1.38
N LEU A 108 17.56 -0.10 0.35
CA LEU A 108 16.20 -0.56 0.08
C LEU A 108 16.19 -2.01 -0.41
N VAL A 109 17.12 -2.40 -1.30
CA VAL A 109 17.28 -3.78 -1.76
C VAL A 109 17.48 -4.72 -0.57
N ASN A 110 18.42 -4.40 0.32
CA ASN A 110 18.72 -5.25 1.47
C ASN A 110 17.51 -5.35 2.41
N THR A 111 16.91 -4.21 2.76
CA THR A 111 15.74 -4.17 3.65
C THR A 111 14.54 -4.94 3.09
N LEU A 112 14.27 -4.83 1.79
CA LEU A 112 13.16 -5.55 1.15
C LEU A 112 13.43 -7.05 1.05
N LYS A 113 14.69 -7.47 0.82
CA LYS A 113 15.08 -8.88 0.89
C LYS A 113 14.89 -9.44 2.31
N ASP A 114 15.26 -8.69 3.34
CA ASP A 114 15.13 -9.11 4.74
C ASP A 114 13.66 -9.36 5.15
N ILE A 115 12.71 -8.61 4.58
CA ILE A 115 11.27 -8.83 4.79
C ILE A 115 10.63 -9.81 3.79
N GLY A 116 11.46 -10.43 2.94
CA GLY A 116 11.14 -11.60 2.13
C GLY A 116 10.74 -11.34 0.67
N PHE A 117 10.97 -10.14 0.13
CA PHE A 117 10.69 -9.84 -1.29
C PHE A 117 11.75 -10.40 -2.23
N ASP A 118 11.29 -10.79 -3.42
CA ASP A 118 12.15 -11.04 -4.58
C ASP A 118 12.43 -9.68 -5.27
N VAL A 119 13.61 -9.11 -5.03
CA VAL A 119 13.95 -7.73 -5.45
C VAL A 119 14.68 -7.70 -6.80
N ASN A 120 14.21 -6.85 -7.71
CA ASN A 120 14.86 -6.49 -8.97
C ASN A 120 15.10 -4.98 -9.02
N ASP A 121 16.35 -4.56 -9.09
CA ASP A 121 16.76 -3.17 -9.26
C ASP A 121 17.21 -2.89 -10.71
N PHE A 122 16.73 -1.78 -11.25
CA PHE A 122 16.97 -1.33 -12.61
C PHE A 122 17.63 0.05 -12.55
N HIS A 123 18.79 0.18 -13.18
CA HIS A 123 19.59 1.42 -13.13
C HIS A 123 19.49 2.17 -14.45
N ASN A 124 19.24 3.48 -14.37
CA ASN A 124 19.27 4.41 -15.50
C ASN A 124 18.45 3.89 -16.71
N SER A 125 17.29 3.31 -16.44
CA SER A 125 16.43 2.73 -17.48
C SER A 125 15.79 3.83 -18.33
N THR A 126 15.68 3.58 -19.63
CA THR A 126 14.86 4.42 -20.50
C THR A 126 13.39 4.28 -20.15
N HIS A 127 12.55 5.25 -20.50
CA HIS A 127 11.10 5.14 -20.28
C HIS A 127 10.53 3.89 -20.96
N LYS A 128 11.04 3.54 -22.14
CA LYS A 128 10.66 2.32 -22.86
C LYS A 128 10.98 1.06 -22.05
N ASP A 129 12.17 0.99 -21.44
CA ASP A 129 12.57 -0.16 -20.63
C ASP A 129 11.79 -0.23 -19.31
N ILE A 130 11.44 0.91 -18.71
CA ILE A 130 10.55 0.98 -17.54
C ILE A 130 9.20 0.35 -17.89
N VAL A 131 8.55 0.84 -18.95
CA VAL A 131 7.25 0.33 -19.42
C VAL A 131 7.31 -1.17 -19.70
N LYS A 132 8.32 -1.62 -20.45
CA LYS A 132 8.51 -3.05 -20.76
C LYS A 132 8.64 -3.90 -19.50
N ASN A 133 9.35 -3.42 -18.48
CA ASN A 133 9.49 -4.17 -17.22
C ASN A 133 8.18 -4.18 -16.41
N LEU A 134 7.43 -3.08 -16.40
CA LEU A 134 6.13 -2.99 -15.73
C LEU A 134 5.10 -3.92 -16.39
N GLU A 135 5.00 -3.90 -17.72
CA GLU A 135 4.14 -4.80 -18.50
C GLU A 135 4.49 -6.27 -18.21
N ARG A 136 5.77 -6.62 -18.31
CA ARG A 136 6.25 -7.97 -18.02
C ARG A 136 5.84 -8.43 -16.63
N VAL A 137 5.94 -7.58 -15.61
CA VAL A 137 5.55 -7.96 -14.24
C VAL A 137 4.04 -8.03 -14.10
N ALA A 138 3.28 -7.11 -14.69
CA ALA A 138 1.81 -7.14 -14.64
C ALA A 138 1.21 -8.41 -15.29
N GLU A 139 1.88 -8.96 -16.29
CA GLU A 139 1.50 -10.21 -16.97
C GLU A 139 1.86 -11.49 -16.20
N MET A 140 2.62 -11.40 -15.09
CA MET A 140 2.99 -12.56 -14.29
C MET A 140 1.80 -13.10 -13.48
N ASP A 141 1.87 -14.38 -13.11
CA ASP A 141 0.93 -14.95 -12.14
C ASP A 141 1.34 -14.57 -10.71
N HIS A 142 0.53 -13.72 -10.09
CA HIS A 142 0.71 -13.30 -8.70
C HIS A 142 -0.17 -14.05 -7.69
N SER A 143 -0.82 -15.15 -8.08
CA SER A 143 -1.73 -15.90 -7.20
C SER A 143 -1.06 -16.33 -5.88
N ASN A 144 0.24 -16.68 -5.94
CA ASN A 144 1.05 -17.09 -4.79
C ASN A 144 1.86 -15.97 -4.11
N HIS A 145 1.71 -14.71 -4.55
CA HIS A 145 2.32 -13.55 -3.91
C HIS A 145 1.36 -12.92 -2.89
N ASP A 146 1.88 -12.32 -1.82
CA ASP A 146 1.08 -11.50 -0.91
C ASP A 146 0.79 -10.12 -1.49
N CYS A 147 1.81 -9.50 -2.09
CA CYS A 147 1.75 -8.10 -2.51
C CYS A 147 2.74 -7.78 -3.63
N LEU A 148 2.75 -6.52 -4.05
CA LEU A 148 3.71 -5.95 -4.99
C LEU A 148 4.32 -4.68 -4.40
N VAL A 149 5.63 -4.48 -4.57
CA VAL A 149 6.33 -3.24 -4.28
C VAL A 149 6.93 -2.67 -5.55
N VAL A 150 6.75 -1.37 -5.79
CA VAL A 150 7.46 -0.61 -6.82
C VAL A 150 8.07 0.63 -6.16
N ALA A 151 9.37 0.83 -6.32
CA ALA A 151 10.07 2.01 -5.85
C ALA A 151 10.69 2.78 -7.01
N VAL A 152 10.65 4.10 -6.95
CA VAL A 152 11.22 4.99 -7.96
C VAL A 152 12.12 6.00 -7.26
N LEU A 153 13.40 6.02 -7.63
CA LEU A 153 14.41 6.94 -7.13
C LEU A 153 14.88 7.79 -8.31
N SER A 154 14.28 8.96 -8.52
CA SER A 154 14.60 9.82 -9.66
C SER A 154 14.50 11.31 -9.35
N HIS A 155 14.73 12.15 -10.38
CA HIS A 155 14.19 13.50 -10.42
C HIS A 155 12.69 13.45 -10.74
N GLY A 156 12.01 14.57 -10.50
CA GLY A 156 10.60 14.71 -10.83
C GLY A 156 10.13 16.12 -10.56
N GLU A 157 8.99 16.44 -11.15
CA GLU A 157 8.29 17.71 -11.01
C GLU A 157 6.79 17.45 -11.11
N LEU A 158 6.03 17.88 -10.10
CA LEU A 158 4.56 17.89 -10.04
C LEU A 158 3.84 16.79 -10.86
N GLY A 159 3.93 15.53 -10.40
CA GLY A 159 3.27 14.39 -11.05
C GLY A 159 4.00 13.81 -12.28
N LEU A 160 5.20 14.30 -12.60
CA LEU A 160 6.12 13.72 -13.56
C LEU A 160 7.36 13.14 -12.85
N PHE A 161 7.89 12.06 -13.41
CA PHE A 161 9.20 11.51 -13.06
C PHE A 161 10.10 11.54 -14.28
N ASP A 162 11.39 11.67 -14.06
CA ASP A 162 12.38 11.59 -15.13
C ASP A 162 12.87 10.15 -15.29
N ALA A 163 12.71 9.57 -16.47
CA ALA A 163 13.50 8.40 -16.86
C ALA A 163 14.89 8.86 -17.31
N HIS A 164 15.76 7.91 -17.67
CA HIS A 164 17.10 8.25 -18.18
C HIS A 164 17.04 9.18 -19.41
N ASP A 165 16.02 9.03 -20.25
CA ASP A 165 15.89 9.68 -21.56
C ASP A 165 14.78 10.74 -21.63
N THR A 166 13.68 10.59 -20.90
CA THR A 166 12.51 11.48 -20.99
C THR A 166 11.69 11.53 -19.70
N PRO A 167 11.02 12.65 -19.39
CA PRO A 167 9.99 12.68 -18.36
C PRO A 167 8.76 11.85 -18.75
N TYR A 168 8.06 11.33 -17.75
CA TYR A 168 6.83 10.57 -17.89
C TYR A 168 5.89 10.77 -16.69
N LYS A 169 4.59 10.50 -16.88
CA LYS A 169 3.58 10.68 -15.83
C LYS A 169 3.73 9.63 -14.74
N ALA A 170 3.68 10.05 -13.48
CA ALA A 170 3.70 9.16 -12.33
C ALA A 170 2.60 8.08 -12.41
N ASP A 171 1.40 8.50 -12.87
CA ASP A 171 0.24 7.63 -13.08
C ASP A 171 0.49 6.42 -13.97
N SER A 172 1.45 6.51 -14.90
CA SER A 172 1.75 5.39 -15.80
C SER A 172 2.23 4.17 -15.03
N ILE A 173 2.93 4.34 -13.91
CA ILE A 173 3.55 3.23 -13.16
C ILE A 173 2.51 2.32 -12.53
N TRP A 174 1.51 2.88 -11.85
CA TRP A 174 0.49 2.07 -11.17
C TRP A 174 -0.65 1.62 -12.09
N SER A 175 -0.83 2.30 -13.23
CA SER A 175 -1.90 1.98 -14.19
C SER A 175 -1.81 0.59 -14.83
N PHE A 176 -0.72 -0.16 -14.63
CA PHE A 176 -0.56 -1.54 -15.08
C PHE A 176 -1.08 -2.58 -14.08
N PHE A 177 -1.21 -2.21 -12.80
CA PHE A 177 -1.51 -3.15 -11.70
C PHE A 177 -2.94 -3.03 -11.18
N THR A 178 -3.81 -2.49 -12.02
CA THR A 178 -5.23 -2.31 -11.77
C THR A 178 -5.91 -3.68 -11.82
N SER A 179 -7.02 -3.88 -11.11
CA SER A 179 -7.64 -5.21 -11.01
C SER A 179 -8.08 -5.78 -12.37
N ASP A 180 -8.39 -4.93 -13.35
CA ASP A 180 -8.71 -5.31 -14.72
C ASP A 180 -7.48 -5.76 -15.53
N LYS A 181 -6.30 -5.18 -15.29
CA LYS A 181 -5.06 -5.51 -16.03
C LYS A 181 -4.21 -6.57 -15.35
N CYS A 182 -4.24 -6.64 -14.01
CA CYS A 182 -3.52 -7.64 -13.23
C CYS A 182 -4.47 -8.32 -12.22
N PRO A 183 -5.36 -9.22 -12.69
CA PRO A 183 -6.38 -9.85 -11.83
C PRO A 183 -5.79 -10.64 -10.66
N THR A 184 -4.61 -11.24 -10.83
CA THR A 184 -3.95 -12.06 -9.79
C THR A 184 -3.42 -11.23 -8.61
N LEU A 185 -3.38 -9.89 -8.73
CA LEU A 185 -3.12 -8.92 -7.66
C LEU A 185 -4.39 -8.21 -7.13
N ALA A 186 -5.58 -8.58 -7.61
CA ALA A 186 -6.83 -8.04 -7.08
C ALA A 186 -7.02 -8.45 -5.60
N GLY A 187 -7.40 -7.50 -4.74
CA GLY A 187 -7.56 -7.75 -3.30
C GLY A 187 -6.24 -7.87 -2.52
N LYS A 188 -5.09 -7.61 -3.17
CA LYS A 188 -3.75 -7.65 -2.58
C LYS A 188 -3.11 -6.26 -2.59
N PRO A 189 -2.32 -5.89 -1.56
CA PRO A 189 -1.76 -4.55 -1.48
C PRO A 189 -0.69 -4.31 -2.55
N LYS A 190 -0.73 -3.12 -3.17
CA LYS A 190 0.19 -2.64 -4.21
C LYS A 190 0.84 -1.36 -3.69
N LEU A 191 2.12 -1.46 -3.35
CA LEU A 191 2.84 -0.46 -2.56
C LEU A 191 3.84 0.29 -3.45
N PHE A 192 3.78 1.61 -3.45
CA PHE A 192 4.61 2.48 -4.27
C PHE A 192 5.41 3.42 -3.37
N PHE A 193 6.74 3.38 -3.44
CA PHE A 193 7.64 4.25 -2.67
C PHE A 193 8.41 5.18 -3.61
N ILE A 194 8.13 6.47 -3.54
CA ILE A 194 8.59 7.44 -4.54
C ILE A 194 9.52 8.47 -3.91
N GLN A 195 10.81 8.39 -4.27
CA GLN A 195 11.80 9.41 -4.01
C GLN A 195 12.02 10.24 -5.28
N ALA A 196 11.22 11.29 -5.43
CA ALA A 196 11.33 12.31 -6.45
C ALA A 196 10.87 13.65 -5.89
N CYS A 197 11.42 14.75 -6.40
CA CYS A 197 10.87 16.07 -6.12
C CYS A 197 9.46 16.17 -6.70
N GLN A 198 8.61 17.00 -6.09
CA GLN A 198 7.27 17.29 -6.62
C GLN A 198 7.11 18.79 -6.96
N GLY A 199 8.19 19.55 -6.89
CA GLY A 199 8.31 20.96 -7.22
C GLY A 199 9.53 21.58 -6.52
N ASP A 200 9.65 22.90 -6.63
CA ASP A 200 10.84 23.65 -6.19
C ASP A 200 10.63 24.46 -4.90
N ARG A 201 9.46 24.35 -4.24
CA ARG A 201 9.23 25.07 -2.98
C ARG A 201 10.08 24.47 -1.88
N LEU A 202 10.60 25.35 -1.03
CA LEU A 202 11.38 25.00 0.14
C LEU A 202 10.50 25.14 1.39
N ASP A 203 10.64 24.21 2.33
CA ASP A 203 9.97 24.27 3.62
C ASP A 203 10.96 24.75 4.68
N GLY A 204 10.85 26.02 5.08
CA GLY A 204 11.71 26.60 6.11
C GLY A 204 11.46 26.05 7.52
N GLY A 205 10.46 25.17 7.68
CA GLY A 205 10.00 24.73 8.98
C GLY A 205 9.41 25.86 9.81
N THR A 206 8.98 25.53 11.02
CA THR A 206 8.61 26.52 12.04
C THR A 206 9.17 26.03 13.37
N VAL A 207 9.87 26.92 14.09
CA VAL A 207 10.39 26.61 15.43
C VAL A 207 9.22 26.54 16.39
N LEU A 208 8.85 25.34 16.83
CA LEU A 208 7.77 25.14 17.79
C LEU A 208 8.26 25.45 19.21
N LYS A 209 7.65 26.46 19.86
CA LYS A 209 7.54 26.57 21.32
C LYS A 209 6.15 26.08 21.72
N ASP A 210 6.02 25.45 22.89
CA ASP A 210 4.79 24.80 23.34
C ASP A 210 3.51 25.64 23.13
N CYS A 211 2.54 24.97 22.51
CA CYS A 211 1.10 25.25 22.32
C CYS A 211 0.64 26.69 22.01
N THR A 212 0.13 26.90 20.79
CA THR A 212 -1.21 27.48 20.52
C THR A 212 -1.65 27.19 19.08
N GLU A 213 -2.93 26.87 18.92
CA GLU A 213 -3.66 26.56 17.68
C GLU A 213 -3.95 27.81 16.83
N THR A 214 -3.84 27.71 15.49
CA THR A 214 -4.64 28.51 14.54
C THR A 214 -4.78 27.79 13.18
N ASP A 215 -5.93 27.99 12.55
CA ASP A 215 -6.38 27.41 11.28
C ASP A 215 -5.84 28.16 10.04
N GLY A 216 -5.65 27.42 8.94
CA GLY A 216 -5.23 28.00 7.67
C GLY A 216 -5.28 27.00 6.51
N GLN A 217 -6.26 27.17 5.63
CA GLN A 217 -6.47 26.42 4.39
C GLN A 217 -5.38 26.68 3.33
N PRO A 218 -4.94 25.67 2.57
CA PRO A 218 -4.39 25.88 1.25
C PRO A 218 -5.23 25.19 0.16
N SER A 219 -5.48 25.95 -0.91
CA SER A 219 -6.02 25.46 -2.19
C SER A 219 -5.16 24.32 -2.73
N ALA A 220 -5.72 23.11 -2.72
CA ALA A 220 -5.03 21.90 -3.13
C ALA A 220 -4.80 21.86 -4.66
N PRO A 221 -3.58 21.53 -5.13
CA PRO A 221 -3.38 21.11 -6.52
C PRO A 221 -4.13 19.79 -6.75
N THR A 222 -5.06 19.81 -7.71
CA THR A 222 -5.92 18.66 -8.05
C THR A 222 -5.07 17.55 -8.67
N PHE A 223 -4.94 16.41 -7.98
CA PHE A 223 -4.45 15.18 -8.58
C PHE A 223 -5.57 14.15 -8.64
N ARG A 224 -5.58 13.36 -9.70
CA ARG A 224 -6.66 12.42 -10.00
C ARG A 224 -6.30 11.06 -9.39
N ILE A 225 -6.78 10.79 -8.18
CA ILE A 225 -6.67 9.46 -7.58
C ILE A 225 -7.49 8.51 -8.45
N PRO A 226 -6.89 7.49 -9.05
CA PRO A 226 -7.63 6.61 -9.93
C PRO A 226 -8.50 5.67 -9.06
N SER A 227 -9.55 5.06 -9.62
CA SER A 227 -10.58 4.26 -8.92
C SER A 227 -10.12 2.91 -8.32
N HIS A 228 -8.94 2.88 -7.72
CA HIS A 228 -8.17 1.66 -7.48
C HIS A 228 -8.12 1.32 -5.99
N ALA A 229 -8.68 0.17 -5.63
CA ALA A 229 -8.57 -0.38 -4.28
C ALA A 229 -7.20 -1.04 -4.06
N ASP A 230 -6.75 -1.04 -2.80
CA ASP A 230 -5.55 -1.73 -2.33
C ASP A 230 -4.23 -1.14 -2.85
N PHE A 231 -4.21 0.15 -3.19
CA PHE A 231 -2.99 0.90 -3.51
C PHE A 231 -2.53 1.71 -2.31
N LEU A 232 -1.22 1.80 -2.12
CA LEU A 232 -0.59 2.76 -1.21
C LEU A 232 0.56 3.43 -1.95
N ILE A 233 0.59 4.76 -1.93
CA ILE A 233 1.63 5.56 -2.58
C ILE A 233 2.24 6.48 -1.52
N ALA A 234 3.53 6.29 -1.24
CA ALA A 234 4.30 7.10 -0.30
C ALA A 234 5.34 7.92 -1.07
N TYR A 235 5.11 9.22 -1.18
CA TYR A 235 6.05 10.18 -1.72
C TYR A 235 6.96 10.71 -0.63
N SER A 236 8.23 10.94 -0.98
CA SER A 236 9.24 11.51 -0.08
C SER A 236 8.94 12.94 0.38
N THR A 237 8.14 13.69 -0.37
CA THR A 237 7.79 15.08 -0.09
C THR A 237 6.36 15.38 -0.56
N ILE A 238 5.75 16.42 -0.01
CA ILE A 238 4.43 16.88 -0.42
C ILE A 238 4.45 17.54 -1.81
N PRO A 239 3.34 17.53 -2.56
CA PRO A 239 3.26 18.16 -3.88
C PRO A 239 3.73 19.62 -3.88
N GLY A 240 4.59 19.98 -4.83
CA GLY A 240 5.16 21.31 -4.96
C GLY A 240 6.45 21.55 -4.19
N PHE A 241 6.91 20.63 -3.34
CA PHE A 241 8.08 20.81 -2.49
C PHE A 241 9.29 19.98 -2.94
N TYR A 242 10.46 20.45 -2.51
CA TYR A 242 11.74 19.80 -2.76
C TYR A 242 11.90 18.52 -1.93
N SER A 243 12.72 17.58 -2.42
CA SER A 243 13.08 16.36 -1.69
C SER A 243 14.60 16.25 -1.55
N TRP A 244 15.08 16.24 -0.31
CA TRP A 244 16.49 16.33 0.04
C TRP A 244 17.20 14.98 -0.08
N ARG A 245 18.44 15.05 -0.59
CA ARG A 245 19.35 13.92 -0.68
C ARG A 245 20.75 14.31 -0.26
N ASN A 246 21.33 13.50 0.62
CA ASN A 246 22.74 13.58 0.93
C ASN A 246 23.55 12.74 -0.08
N THR A 247 24.64 13.29 -0.59
CA THR A 247 25.46 12.65 -1.62
C THR A 247 26.19 11.40 -1.14
N THR A 248 26.36 11.23 0.17
CA THR A 248 27.10 10.10 0.79
C THR A 248 26.19 9.14 1.55
N ARG A 249 25.12 9.63 2.17
CA ARG A 249 24.23 8.83 3.04
C ARG A 249 22.90 8.45 2.41
N GLY A 250 22.58 8.99 1.23
CA GLY A 250 21.28 8.83 0.60
C GLY A 250 20.25 9.88 1.03
N SER A 251 18.99 9.68 0.65
CA SER A 251 17.86 10.58 0.97
C SER A 251 17.31 10.34 2.37
N TRP A 252 16.74 11.39 2.98
CA TRP A 252 16.19 11.32 4.33
C TRP A 252 15.02 10.34 4.41
N PHE A 253 14.14 10.38 3.41
CA PHE A 253 12.99 9.49 3.31
C PHE A 253 13.41 8.03 3.20
N MET A 254 14.34 7.68 2.29
CA MET A 254 14.75 6.27 2.12
C MET A 254 15.52 5.75 3.33
N GLN A 255 16.36 6.57 3.96
CA GLN A 255 17.02 6.21 5.21
C GLN A 255 15.98 5.90 6.31
N ALA A 256 15.03 6.80 6.55
CA ALA A 256 14.00 6.61 7.57
C ALA A 256 13.11 5.39 7.27
N LEU A 257 12.72 5.21 6.00
CA LEU A 257 11.93 4.05 5.55
C LEU A 257 12.65 2.74 5.81
N CYS A 258 13.93 2.63 5.44
CA CYS A 258 14.71 1.41 5.64
C CYS A 258 14.91 1.10 7.13
N ILE A 259 15.16 2.11 7.96
CA ILE A 259 15.30 1.94 9.42
C ILE A 259 14.00 1.39 10.02
N GLU A 260 12.86 2.03 9.73
CA GLU A 260 11.57 1.60 10.30
C GLU A 260 11.14 0.22 9.80
N LEU A 261 11.35 -0.09 8.51
CA LEU A 261 11.05 -1.43 7.99
C LEU A 261 11.94 -2.50 8.63
N ARG A 262 13.20 -2.21 8.90
CA ARG A 262 14.13 -3.18 9.53
C ARG A 262 13.80 -3.41 11.00
N ASP A 263 13.62 -2.33 11.76
CA ASP A 263 13.46 -2.41 13.21
C ASP A 263 12.05 -2.84 13.61
N ASN A 264 11.06 -2.41 12.83
CA ASN A 264 9.65 -2.49 13.20
C ASN A 264 8.76 -3.19 12.16
N GLY A 265 9.30 -3.61 11.00
CA GLY A 265 8.53 -4.12 9.86
C GLY A 265 7.61 -5.31 10.15
N PHE A 266 7.97 -6.16 11.12
CA PHE A 266 7.15 -7.30 11.56
C PHE A 266 6.26 -7.00 12.78
N ARG A 267 6.45 -5.84 13.42
CA ARG A 267 5.80 -5.47 14.68
C ARG A 267 4.50 -4.71 14.44
N TYR A 268 4.56 -3.66 13.64
CA TYR A 268 3.45 -2.74 13.38
C TYR A 268 2.86 -2.93 11.97
N ASP A 269 1.67 -2.40 11.75
CA ASP A 269 1.12 -2.29 10.40
C ASP A 269 1.84 -1.19 9.60
N LEU A 270 1.73 -1.27 8.27
CA LEU A 270 2.45 -0.40 7.34
C LEU A 270 2.11 1.08 7.51
N LEU A 271 0.87 1.46 7.83
CA LEU A 271 0.53 2.87 7.99
C LEU A 271 1.13 3.44 9.27
N THR A 272 1.10 2.68 10.36
CA THR A 272 1.82 3.04 11.59
C THR A 272 3.33 3.18 11.36
N LEU A 273 3.94 2.27 10.59
CA LEU A 273 5.35 2.38 10.20
C LEU A 273 5.63 3.67 9.42
N LEU A 274 4.78 3.99 8.44
CA LEU A 274 4.94 5.20 7.64
C LEU A 274 4.73 6.48 8.46
N THR A 275 3.93 6.44 9.54
CA THR A 275 3.87 7.53 10.52
C THR A 275 5.21 7.73 11.22
N PHE A 276 5.88 6.67 11.66
CA PHE A 276 7.21 6.78 12.27
C PHE A 276 8.29 7.23 11.27
N VAL A 277 8.18 6.81 10.01
CA VAL A 277 9.03 7.33 8.93
C VAL A 277 8.87 8.84 8.82
N SER A 278 7.63 9.35 8.76
CA SER A 278 7.36 10.79 8.72
C SER A 278 7.90 11.51 9.95
N GLN A 279 7.76 10.94 11.14
CA GLN A 279 8.31 11.51 12.38
C GLN A 279 9.83 11.64 12.30
N ARG A 280 10.56 10.59 11.87
CA ARG A 280 12.02 10.66 11.71
C ARG A 280 12.44 11.72 10.71
N VAL A 281 11.79 11.76 9.54
CA VAL A 281 12.12 12.77 8.51
C VAL A 281 11.91 14.19 9.05
N ALA A 282 10.85 14.41 9.83
CA ALA A 282 10.57 15.71 10.43
C ALA A 282 11.54 16.10 11.56
N VAL A 283 11.92 15.16 12.42
CA VAL A 283 12.69 15.45 13.64
C VAL A 283 14.20 15.36 13.41
N ASP A 284 14.67 14.29 12.77
CA ASP A 284 16.10 13.93 12.74
C ASP A 284 16.87 14.64 11.62
N PHE A 285 16.17 15.24 10.65
CA PHE A 285 16.80 15.79 9.45
C PHE A 285 16.54 17.29 9.26
N GLU A 286 17.58 17.98 8.81
CA GLU A 286 17.58 19.40 8.47
C GLU A 286 18.68 19.67 7.43
N SER A 287 18.44 20.58 6.48
CA SER A 287 19.39 20.85 5.41
C SER A 287 20.56 21.71 5.89
N ASN A 288 21.79 21.29 5.55
CA ASN A 288 23.00 22.00 5.93
C ASN A 288 23.75 22.52 4.70
N THR A 289 23.38 23.72 4.24
CA THR A 289 24.01 24.42 3.11
C THR A 289 24.32 25.87 3.50
N PRO A 290 25.29 26.13 4.39
CA PRO A 290 25.55 27.47 4.92
C PRO A 290 25.92 28.47 3.83
N ASP A 291 26.50 28.00 2.72
CA ASP A 291 26.86 28.82 1.55
C ASP A 291 25.64 29.27 0.73
N ASN A 292 24.47 28.65 0.94
CA ASN A 292 23.22 29.03 0.29
C ASN A 292 22.12 29.18 1.35
N ILE A 293 21.94 30.41 1.83
CA ILE A 293 21.02 30.76 2.92
C ILE A 293 19.59 30.32 2.62
N THR A 294 19.13 30.40 1.37
CA THR A 294 17.75 30.00 1.01
C THR A 294 17.54 28.49 1.09
N MET A 295 18.61 27.70 0.97
CA MET A 295 18.58 26.24 1.02
C MET A 295 19.01 25.69 2.38
N HIS A 296 19.46 26.53 3.32
CA HIS A 296 19.90 26.12 4.65
C HIS A 296 18.72 26.01 5.63
N GLN A 297 18.81 25.10 6.60
CA GLN A 297 17.83 24.90 7.68
C GLN A 297 16.41 24.60 7.20
N GLN A 298 16.30 23.93 6.05
CA GLN A 298 15.04 23.50 5.47
C GLN A 298 14.65 22.13 6.03
N LYS A 299 13.35 21.90 6.08
CA LYS A 299 12.69 20.67 6.54
C LYS A 299 12.07 19.93 5.37
N GLN A 300 11.56 18.74 5.66
CA GLN A 300 10.86 17.88 4.72
C GLN A 300 9.85 17.02 5.48
N ILE A 301 8.75 16.67 4.83
CA ILE A 301 7.80 15.68 5.33
C ILE A 301 7.31 14.78 4.19
N PRO A 302 7.29 13.44 4.36
CA PRO A 302 6.69 12.54 3.37
C PRO A 302 5.19 12.74 3.22
N CYS A 303 4.65 12.42 2.05
CA CYS A 303 3.23 12.43 1.74
C CYS A 303 2.73 11.01 1.47
N ILE A 304 1.81 10.52 2.29
CA ILE A 304 1.29 9.14 2.22
C ILE A 304 -0.16 9.19 1.75
N THR A 305 -0.45 8.58 0.61
CA THR A 305 -1.80 8.42 0.07
C THR A 305 -2.16 6.95 0.09
N SER A 306 -3.23 6.60 0.82
CA SER A 306 -3.65 5.21 1.02
C SER A 306 -5.06 4.97 0.52
N MET A 307 -5.21 3.95 -0.31
CA MET A 307 -6.48 3.35 -0.73
C MET A 307 -6.56 1.88 -0.26
N LEU A 308 -5.78 1.53 0.78
CA LEU A 308 -5.81 0.23 1.42
C LEU A 308 -7.16 0.03 2.11
N THR A 309 -7.73 -1.16 1.95
CA THR A 309 -9.02 -1.55 2.52
C THR A 309 -8.90 -2.41 3.78
N ARG A 310 -7.66 -2.82 4.12
CA ARG A 310 -7.31 -3.63 5.30
C ARG A 310 -5.93 -3.22 5.82
N LEU A 311 -5.60 -3.64 7.03
CA LEU A 311 -4.27 -3.44 7.59
C LEU A 311 -3.24 -4.34 6.89
N VAL A 312 -2.12 -3.75 6.48
CA VAL A 312 -0.96 -4.48 5.95
C VAL A 312 0.02 -4.70 7.08
N LYS A 313 0.23 -5.95 7.49
CA LYS A 313 1.25 -6.32 8.47
C LYS A 313 2.15 -7.40 7.88
N PHE A 314 3.44 -7.13 7.78
CA PHE A 314 4.39 -8.15 7.34
C PHE A 314 4.63 -9.16 8.45
N THR A 315 4.87 -10.40 8.04
CA THR A 315 5.18 -11.53 8.92
C THR A 315 6.49 -12.17 8.49
N PRO A 316 7.25 -12.83 9.37
CA PRO A 316 8.42 -13.58 8.93
C PRO A 316 8.01 -14.67 7.93
N LYS A 317 8.75 -14.79 6.81
CA LYS A 317 8.61 -15.94 5.91
C LYS A 317 9.55 -17.03 6.40
N ASN A 318 9.04 -18.24 6.61
CA ASN A 318 9.89 -19.38 6.94
C ASN A 318 10.78 -19.68 5.73
N CYS A 319 12.06 -19.33 5.80
CA CYS A 319 13.05 -19.84 4.87
C CYS A 319 13.08 -21.37 5.05
N VAL A 320 12.55 -22.12 4.08
CA VAL A 320 12.78 -23.57 4.02
C VAL A 320 14.25 -23.76 3.67
N ALA A 321 15.10 -23.80 4.69
CA ALA A 321 16.50 -24.18 4.54
C ALA A 321 16.54 -25.67 4.19
N ASN A 322 16.59 -25.98 2.89
CA ASN A 322 16.96 -27.31 2.41
C ASN A 322 18.42 -27.59 2.79
N SER A 323 18.63 -28.18 3.96
CA SER A 323 19.90 -28.84 4.33
C SER A 323 19.63 -30.26 4.84
N ALA A 324 18.93 -31.06 4.04
CA ALA A 324 19.06 -32.51 4.14
C ALA A 324 20.34 -32.93 3.42
N ARG A 325 21.50 -32.76 4.07
CA ARG A 325 22.70 -33.54 3.73
C ARG A 325 22.62 -34.81 4.55
N SER A 326 22.16 -35.90 3.94
CA SER A 326 22.32 -37.24 4.47
C SER A 326 23.81 -37.56 4.61
N PRO A 327 24.26 -38.17 5.73
CA PRO A 327 25.61 -38.68 5.82
C PRO A 327 25.70 -39.96 4.99
N SER A 328 26.60 -39.96 4.00
CA SER A 328 27.04 -41.19 3.35
C SER A 328 27.83 -42.03 4.36
N THR A 329 27.27 -43.17 4.75
CA THR A 329 27.99 -44.31 5.34
C THR A 329 28.98 -44.91 4.36
#